data_AF-A0A975FR32-F1
#
_entry.id   AF-A0A975FR32-F1
#
_cell.length_a   1.000
_cell.length_b   1.000
_cell.length_c   1.000
_cell.angle_alpha   90.00
_cell.angle_beta   90.00
_cell.angle_gamma   90.00
#
_symmetry.space_group_name_H-M   'P 1'
#
loop_
_entity.id
_entity.type
_entity.pdbx_description
1 polymer ?
#
loop_
_entity_poly.entity_id
_entity_poly.type
_entity_poly.pdbx_seq_one_letter_code
_entity_poly.pdbx_strand_id
1 'polypeptide(L)'
;MKKILVLILVLFCFKTFSQTPEKKYQYIIVPVQYGFLDEVNEYQLNVLTRLRLKEVGFEVYMNEGEEKPQKIKLNRCLALNANVKEDKGIFTTTLIFELKDCFGKLVYQSEGTSRLKPFKEAYQQALNRALEKFQVDSSLFLKTSNEKQVSNISEINSDNKETKEKIPFEERANAYQLYGQTYWSLQKDDNYTIFTDKGKTIFANLEYAGQGSYSFDSADIDGLAFFDANGNLIVEYLAKEEDTVQKLEFKKQ
;
A
#
# COMPACT_ATOMS: atom_id res chain seq x y z
N MET A 1 -39.47 -12.90 -53.40
CA MET A 1 -38.01 -12.65 -53.22
C MET A 1 -37.69 -11.30 -52.58
N LYS A 2 -38.36 -10.18 -52.93
CA LYS A 2 -38.12 -8.85 -52.31
C LYS A 2 -38.33 -8.77 -50.78
N LYS A 3 -39.31 -9.50 -50.22
CA LYS A 3 -39.62 -9.47 -48.77
C LYS A 3 -38.59 -10.21 -47.91
N ILE A 4 -37.90 -11.20 -48.48
CA ILE A 4 -36.83 -11.95 -47.78
C ILE A 4 -35.55 -11.10 -47.69
N LEU A 5 -35.29 -10.27 -48.71
CA LEU A 5 -34.14 -9.37 -48.74
C LEU A 5 -34.24 -8.25 -47.67
N VAL A 6 -35.45 -7.77 -47.37
CA VAL A 6 -35.69 -6.79 -46.31
C VAL A 6 -35.50 -7.39 -44.91
N LEU A 7 -35.86 -8.66 -44.71
CA LEU A 7 -35.69 -9.34 -43.43
C LEU A 7 -34.20 -9.56 -43.08
N ILE A 8 -33.36 -9.87 -44.08
CA ILE A 8 -31.91 -10.03 -43.91
C ILE A 8 -31.22 -8.69 -43.59
N LEU A 9 -31.72 -7.58 -44.13
CA LEU A 9 -31.17 -6.24 -43.86
C LEU A 9 -31.44 -5.77 -42.42
N VAL A 10 -32.57 -6.17 -41.83
CA VAL A 10 -32.93 -5.83 -40.43
C VAL A 10 -32.11 -6.65 -39.42
N LEU A 11 -31.73 -7.88 -39.75
CA LEU A 11 -30.87 -8.74 -38.92
C LEU A 11 -29.40 -8.29 -38.84
N PHE A 12 -28.95 -7.38 -39.72
CA PHE A 12 -27.58 -6.86 -39.70
C PHE A 12 -27.39 -5.63 -38.78
N CYS A 13 -28.47 -5.13 -38.17
CA CYS A 13 -28.44 -3.96 -37.27
C CYS A 13 -28.22 -4.32 -35.79
N PHE A 14 -28.01 -5.59 -35.43
CA PHE A 14 -27.57 -5.95 -34.10
C PHE A 14 -26.10 -5.53 -33.91
N LYS A 15 -25.90 -4.29 -33.46
CA LYS A 15 -24.62 -3.82 -32.92
C LYS A 15 -24.32 -4.65 -31.66
N THR A 16 -23.52 -5.69 -31.81
CA THR A 16 -22.91 -6.39 -30.69
C THR A 16 -21.89 -5.45 -30.03
N PHE A 17 -22.31 -4.68 -29.02
CA PHE A 17 -21.38 -4.09 -28.06
C PHE A 17 -20.96 -5.18 -27.08
N SER A 18 -20.07 -6.05 -27.53
CA SER A 18 -19.30 -6.90 -26.62
C SER A 18 -17.85 -6.50 -26.77
N GLN A 19 -17.50 -5.38 -26.14
CA GLN A 19 -16.12 -5.12 -25.76
C GLN A 19 -16.06 -5.46 -24.27
N THR A 20 -15.56 -6.65 -23.96
CA THR A 20 -14.95 -6.88 -22.65
C THR A 20 -14.01 -5.70 -22.39
N PRO A 21 -14.06 -5.03 -21.22
CA PRO A 21 -13.10 -3.98 -20.95
C PRO A 21 -11.73 -4.63 -21.03
N GLU A 22 -10.98 -4.28 -22.07
CA GLU A 22 -9.59 -4.63 -22.23
C GLU A 22 -8.90 -4.34 -20.89
N LYS A 23 -8.05 -5.24 -20.39
CA LYS A 23 -7.40 -5.06 -19.09
C LYS A 23 -6.52 -3.80 -19.16
N LYS A 24 -7.00 -2.69 -18.60
CA LYS A 24 -6.66 -1.34 -19.07
C LYS A 24 -5.49 -0.67 -18.36
N TYR A 25 -5.23 -0.98 -17.08
CA TYR A 25 -4.36 -0.14 -16.25
C TYR A 25 -3.27 -0.94 -15.55
N GLN A 26 -2.05 -0.41 -15.57
CA GLN A 26 -0.88 -0.97 -14.87
C GLN A 26 -0.54 -0.12 -13.63
N TYR A 27 -0.90 1.16 -13.67
CA TYR A 27 -0.46 2.14 -12.69
C TYR A 27 -1.64 2.75 -11.93
N ILE A 28 -1.42 3.09 -10.66
CA ILE A 28 -2.35 3.92 -9.89
C ILE A 28 -1.59 5.10 -9.27
N ILE A 29 -2.19 6.28 -9.34
CA ILE A 29 -1.70 7.50 -8.72
C ILE A 29 -2.53 7.76 -7.48
N VAL A 30 -1.88 7.85 -6.32
CA VAL A 30 -2.51 8.14 -5.03
C VAL A 30 -2.11 9.55 -4.61
N PRO A 31 -3.04 10.41 -4.16
CA PRO A 31 -2.67 11.73 -3.66
C PRO A 31 -1.90 11.61 -2.35
N VAL A 32 -1.02 12.56 -2.04
CA VAL A 32 -0.32 12.65 -0.74
C VAL A 32 -1.24 13.14 0.39
N GLN A 33 -2.34 13.81 0.03
CA GLN A 33 -3.38 14.30 0.94
C GLN A 33 -4.76 14.13 0.30
N TYR A 34 -5.74 13.67 1.06
CA TYR A 34 -7.13 13.61 0.59
C TYR A 34 -7.84 14.93 0.90
N GLY A 35 -8.76 15.35 0.02
CA GLY A 35 -9.38 16.68 0.12
C GLY A 35 -10.28 16.93 1.33
N PHE A 36 -10.53 15.91 2.17
CA PHE A 36 -11.26 16.06 3.43
C PHE A 36 -10.35 16.10 4.66
N LEU A 37 -9.03 15.93 4.48
CA LEU A 37 -8.02 15.95 5.54
C LEU A 37 -7.27 17.29 5.51
N ASP A 38 -6.83 17.75 6.67
CA ASP A 38 -6.12 19.02 6.81
C ASP A 38 -4.61 18.83 6.67
N GLU A 39 -4.09 17.65 7.02
CA GLU A 39 -2.66 17.32 6.96
C GLU A 39 -2.31 16.25 5.91
N VAL A 40 -1.05 16.29 5.46
CA VAL A 40 -0.49 15.26 4.55
C VAL A 40 -0.46 13.92 5.27
N ASN A 41 -0.99 12.89 4.61
CA ASN A 41 -1.08 11.53 5.16
C ASN A 41 -1.72 11.46 6.57
N GLU A 42 -2.66 12.37 6.88
CA GLU A 42 -3.40 12.35 8.13
C GLU A 42 -4.10 10.98 8.33
N TYR A 43 -4.05 10.47 9.56
CA TYR A 43 -4.46 9.10 9.93
C TYR A 43 -3.78 7.97 9.11
N GLN A 44 -2.71 8.27 8.37
CA GLN A 44 -1.96 7.36 7.51
C GLN A 44 -2.79 6.77 6.34
N LEU A 45 -3.84 7.46 5.89
CA LEU A 45 -4.76 6.93 4.87
C LEU A 45 -4.13 6.81 3.47
N ASN A 46 -3.23 7.73 3.12
CA ASN A 46 -2.59 7.77 1.80
C ASN A 46 -1.58 6.63 1.67
N VAL A 47 -0.76 6.42 2.70
CA VAL A 47 0.15 5.27 2.81
C VAL A 47 -0.62 3.95 2.83
N LEU A 48 -1.71 3.87 3.60
CA LEU A 48 -2.55 2.67 3.63
C LEU A 48 -3.11 2.32 2.25
N THR A 49 -3.63 3.31 1.53
CA THR A 49 -4.14 3.13 0.15
C THR A 49 -3.04 2.65 -0.78
N ARG A 50 -1.84 3.26 -0.70
CA ARG A 50 -0.69 2.84 -1.49
C ARG A 50 -0.32 1.38 -1.23
N LEU A 51 -0.24 0.99 0.04
CA LEU A 51 0.13 -0.36 0.44
C LEU A 51 -0.88 -1.38 -0.11
N ARG A 52 -2.18 -1.18 0.13
CA ARG A 52 -3.23 -2.10 -0.35
C ARG A 52 -3.25 -2.25 -1.86
N LEU A 53 -3.06 -1.16 -2.60
CA LEU A 53 -3.04 -1.22 -4.06
C LEU A 53 -1.78 -1.91 -4.61
N LYS A 54 -0.64 -1.79 -3.92
CA LYS A 54 0.57 -2.58 -4.22
C LYS A 54 0.37 -4.06 -3.92
N GLU A 55 -0.28 -4.43 -2.81
CA GLU A 55 -0.62 -5.82 -2.46
C GLU A 55 -1.51 -6.47 -3.53
N VAL A 56 -2.41 -5.69 -4.12
CA VAL A 56 -3.26 -6.11 -5.24
C VAL A 56 -2.47 -6.32 -6.54
N GLY A 57 -1.28 -5.74 -6.67
CA GLY A 57 -0.37 -5.90 -7.82
C GLY A 57 -0.29 -4.71 -8.77
N PHE A 58 -0.77 -3.53 -8.38
CA PHE A 58 -0.57 -2.30 -9.15
C PHE A 58 0.79 -1.67 -8.87
N GLU A 59 1.37 -1.01 -9.87
CA GLU A 59 2.47 -0.08 -9.65
C GLU A 59 1.92 1.27 -9.18
N VAL A 60 2.17 1.62 -7.92
CA VAL A 60 1.54 2.78 -7.27
C VAL A 60 2.53 3.91 -7.00
N TYR A 61 2.19 5.09 -7.49
CA TYR A 61 2.98 6.31 -7.33
C TYR A 61 2.18 7.39 -6.60
N MET A 62 2.85 8.20 -5.80
CA MET A 62 2.23 9.39 -5.22
C MET A 62 2.06 10.50 -6.28
N ASN A 63 1.03 11.34 -6.14
CA ASN A 63 0.78 12.45 -7.07
C ASN A 63 1.94 13.46 -7.05
N GLU A 64 2.58 13.64 -5.90
CA GLU A 64 3.68 14.56 -5.62
C GLU A 64 4.89 13.82 -5.03
N GLY A 65 6.08 14.42 -5.12
CA GLY A 65 7.32 13.88 -4.53
C GLY A 65 7.97 12.69 -5.26
N GLU A 66 7.25 12.01 -6.16
CA GLU A 66 7.77 10.83 -6.87
C GLU A 66 7.89 11.01 -8.40
N GLU A 67 9.01 10.55 -8.96
CA GLU A 67 9.21 10.48 -10.40
C GLU A 67 8.40 9.33 -11.03
N LYS A 68 7.37 9.71 -11.80
CA LYS A 68 6.52 8.75 -12.50
C LYS A 68 7.23 8.20 -13.76
N PRO A 69 7.00 6.92 -14.13
CA PRO A 69 7.55 6.32 -15.34
C PRO A 69 7.25 7.15 -16.59
N GLN A 70 8.22 7.22 -17.52
CA GLN A 70 8.04 7.92 -18.79
C GLN A 70 6.81 7.44 -19.57
N LYS A 71 6.42 6.16 -19.43
CA LYS A 71 5.20 5.60 -20.03
C LYS A 71 3.93 6.34 -19.61
N ILE A 72 3.80 6.71 -18.33
CA ILE A 72 2.65 7.48 -17.81
C ILE A 72 2.71 8.93 -18.31
N LYS A 73 3.91 9.51 -18.40
CA LYS A 73 4.11 10.87 -18.96
C LYS A 73 3.68 10.94 -20.43
N LEU A 74 4.01 9.91 -21.21
CA LEU A 74 3.63 9.78 -22.63
C LEU A 74 2.16 9.41 -22.83
N ASN A 75 1.61 8.54 -21.96
CA ASN A 75 0.21 8.14 -21.99
C ASN A 75 -0.38 8.08 -20.57
N ARG A 76 -1.06 9.16 -20.20
CA ARG A 76 -1.71 9.30 -18.88
C ARG A 76 -2.80 8.26 -18.64
N CYS A 77 -3.40 7.71 -19.70
CA CYS A 77 -4.47 6.71 -19.61
C CYS A 77 -3.98 5.30 -19.28
N LEU A 78 -2.68 5.11 -19.07
CA LEU A 78 -2.14 3.88 -18.48
C LEU A 78 -2.29 3.84 -16.96
N ALA A 79 -2.61 4.98 -16.34
CA ALA A 79 -2.76 5.14 -14.90
C ALA A 79 -4.21 5.48 -14.52
N LEU A 80 -4.67 4.94 -13.40
CA LEU A 80 -5.86 5.40 -12.69
C LEU A 80 -5.47 6.40 -11.61
N ASN A 81 -6.38 7.29 -11.27
CA ASN A 81 -6.24 8.20 -10.14
C ASN A 81 -7.12 7.71 -8.99
N ALA A 82 -6.49 7.34 -7.88
CA ALA A 82 -7.18 6.98 -6.65
C ALA A 82 -7.59 8.24 -5.88
N ASN A 83 -8.71 8.16 -5.20
CA ASN A 83 -9.16 9.18 -4.26
C ASN A 83 -9.95 8.52 -3.12
N VAL A 84 -10.02 9.22 -1.99
CA VAL A 84 -10.87 8.84 -0.87
C VAL A 84 -11.72 10.06 -0.51
N LYS A 85 -13.01 9.83 -0.32
CA LYS A 85 -13.96 10.82 0.18
C LYS A 85 -14.53 10.36 1.51
N GLU A 86 -14.84 11.33 2.35
CA GLU A 86 -15.61 11.09 3.56
C GLU A 86 -17.10 11.29 3.28
N ASP A 87 -17.92 10.37 3.79
CA ASP A 87 -19.35 10.55 3.97
C ASP A 87 -19.67 10.66 5.46
N LYS A 88 -20.15 11.84 5.88
CA LYS A 88 -20.26 12.18 7.30
C LYS A 88 -21.49 11.53 7.92
N GLY A 89 -21.28 10.61 8.85
CA GLY A 89 -22.32 10.04 9.71
C GLY A 89 -22.28 10.59 11.12
N ILE A 90 -23.42 10.65 11.80
CA ILE A 90 -23.54 11.21 13.17
C ILE A 90 -22.75 10.36 14.20
N PHE A 91 -22.68 9.05 13.99
CA PHE A 91 -22.00 8.11 14.91
C PHE A 91 -21.10 7.11 14.18
N THR A 92 -20.78 7.40 12.91
CA THR A 92 -20.07 6.47 12.04
C THR A 92 -19.14 7.24 11.13
N THR A 93 -17.92 6.74 10.98
CA THR A 93 -16.97 7.20 9.97
C THR A 93 -17.18 6.37 8.72
N THR A 94 -17.63 6.99 7.63
CA THR A 94 -17.80 6.32 6.34
C THR A 94 -16.79 6.91 5.36
N LEU A 95 -16.00 6.04 4.74
CA LEU A 95 -15.07 6.41 3.68
C LEU A 95 -15.45 5.73 2.38
N ILE A 96 -15.32 6.48 1.30
CA ILE A 96 -15.61 6.06 -0.07
C ILE A 96 -14.30 6.08 -0.83
N PHE A 97 -13.82 4.91 -1.24
CA PHE A 97 -12.69 4.77 -2.15
C PHE A 97 -13.18 4.90 -3.60
N GLU A 98 -12.50 5.73 -4.39
CA GLU A 98 -12.81 5.99 -5.80
C GLU A 98 -11.57 5.74 -6.68
N LEU A 99 -11.79 5.15 -7.85
CA LEU A 99 -10.81 5.18 -8.95
C LEU A 99 -11.40 5.93 -10.14
N LYS A 100 -10.60 6.83 -10.70
CA LYS A 100 -10.95 7.61 -11.89
C LYS A 100 -9.96 7.36 -13.01
N ASP A 101 -10.45 7.38 -14.25
CA ASP A 101 -9.59 7.31 -15.43
C ASP A 101 -8.84 8.65 -15.68
N CYS A 102 -8.06 8.69 -16.76
CA CYS A 102 -7.32 9.88 -17.19
C CYS A 102 -8.20 11.06 -17.62
N PHE A 103 -9.49 10.84 -17.88
CA PHE A 103 -10.47 11.87 -18.20
C PHE A 103 -11.26 12.32 -16.97
N GLY A 104 -10.94 11.77 -15.79
CA GLY A 104 -11.63 12.07 -14.54
C GLY A 104 -12.96 11.33 -14.37
N LYS A 105 -13.28 10.36 -15.24
CA LYS A 105 -14.50 9.56 -15.13
C LYS A 105 -14.32 8.51 -14.04
N LEU A 106 -15.32 8.40 -13.15
CA LEU A 106 -15.37 7.36 -12.13
C LEU A 106 -15.50 5.97 -12.79
N VAL A 107 -14.56 5.08 -12.50
CA VAL A 107 -14.52 3.71 -13.03
C VAL A 107 -14.69 2.65 -11.95
N TYR A 108 -14.46 2.99 -10.69
CA TYR A 108 -14.71 2.13 -9.53
C TYR A 108 -15.07 2.98 -8.31
N GLN A 109 -15.95 2.45 -7.47
CA GLN A 109 -16.28 3.02 -6.17
C GLN A 109 -16.63 1.90 -5.19
N SER A 110 -16.12 2.01 -3.96
CA SER A 110 -16.53 1.17 -2.84
C SER A 110 -16.58 2.00 -1.56
N GLU A 111 -17.47 1.61 -0.65
CA GLU A 111 -17.60 2.24 0.66
C GLU A 111 -17.17 1.30 1.78
N GLY A 112 -16.67 1.87 2.87
CA GLY A 112 -16.38 1.17 4.11
C GLY A 112 -16.75 2.05 5.30
N THR A 113 -17.29 1.43 6.34
CA THR A 113 -17.81 2.13 7.52
C THR A 113 -17.10 1.67 8.77
N SER A 114 -16.92 2.55 9.74
CA SER A 114 -16.45 2.22 11.09
C SER A 114 -17.34 2.87 12.14
N ARG A 115 -17.43 2.21 13.30
CA ARG A 115 -18.13 2.69 14.51
C ARG A 115 -17.16 2.87 15.68
N LEU A 116 -15.84 2.79 15.42
CA LEU A 116 -14.84 3.07 16.44
C LEU A 116 -14.90 4.55 16.80
N LYS A 117 -14.64 4.84 18.09
CA LYS A 117 -14.64 6.21 18.59
C LYS A 117 -13.34 6.96 18.29
N PRO A 118 -12.14 6.39 18.52
CA PRO A 118 -10.92 7.13 18.23
C PRO A 118 -10.75 7.27 16.72
N PHE A 119 -10.51 8.52 16.29
CA PHE A 119 -10.64 8.94 14.88
C PHE A 119 -9.69 8.16 13.98
N LYS A 120 -8.40 8.06 14.34
CA LYS A 120 -7.38 7.38 13.53
C LYS A 120 -7.80 5.95 13.19
N GLU A 121 -8.18 5.16 14.20
CA GLU A 121 -8.62 3.78 14.00
C GLU A 121 -9.93 3.69 13.22
N ALA A 122 -10.86 4.63 13.45
CA ALA A 122 -12.12 4.68 12.71
C ALA A 122 -11.90 4.91 11.21
N TYR A 123 -11.07 5.90 10.84
CA TYR A 123 -10.72 6.18 9.44
C TYR A 123 -9.94 5.03 8.81
N GLN A 124 -8.93 4.48 9.50
CA GLN A 124 -8.15 3.35 8.98
C GLN A 124 -9.02 2.10 8.78
N GLN A 125 -9.92 1.79 9.71
CA GLN A 125 -10.83 0.64 9.57
C GLN A 125 -11.85 0.86 8.45
N ALA A 126 -12.43 2.06 8.34
CA ALA A 126 -13.35 2.39 7.25
C ALA A 126 -12.67 2.25 5.88
N LEU A 127 -11.44 2.75 5.73
CA LEU A 127 -10.69 2.66 4.48
C LEU A 127 -10.29 1.21 4.14
N ASN A 128 -9.82 0.42 5.11
CA ASN A 128 -9.52 -0.98 4.90
C ASN A 128 -10.74 -1.75 4.37
N ARG A 129 -11.93 -1.54 4.96
CA ARG A 129 -13.17 -2.19 4.50
C ARG A 129 -13.56 -1.77 3.08
N ALA A 130 -13.32 -0.52 2.70
CA ALA A 130 -13.55 -0.07 1.33
C ALA A 130 -12.58 -0.74 0.34
N LEU A 131 -11.29 -0.83 0.71
CA LEU A 131 -10.24 -1.42 -0.12
C LEU A 131 -10.32 -2.96 -0.21
N GLU A 132 -10.80 -3.64 0.82
CA GLU A 132 -11.10 -5.09 0.79
C GLU A 132 -12.14 -5.42 -0.29
N LYS A 133 -13.19 -4.60 -0.42
CA LYS A 133 -14.17 -4.74 -1.51
C LYS A 133 -13.49 -4.56 -2.88
N PHE A 134 -12.60 -3.58 -3.01
CA PHE A 134 -11.83 -3.39 -4.25
C PHE A 134 -10.92 -4.58 -4.57
N GLN A 135 -10.30 -5.21 -3.57
CA GLN A 135 -9.45 -6.36 -3.79
C GLN A 135 -10.19 -7.50 -4.52
N VAL A 136 -11.46 -7.73 -4.20
CA VAL A 136 -12.31 -8.72 -4.89
C VAL A 136 -12.50 -8.37 -6.38
N ASP A 137 -12.73 -7.09 -6.68
CA ASP A 137 -13.00 -6.60 -8.04
C ASP A 137 -11.73 -6.25 -8.84
N SER A 138 -10.57 -6.25 -8.19
CA SER A 138 -9.31 -5.71 -8.73
C SER A 138 -8.85 -6.37 -10.03
N SER A 139 -9.16 -7.65 -10.22
CA SER A 139 -8.85 -8.43 -11.41
C SER A 139 -9.47 -7.86 -12.71
N LEU A 140 -10.52 -7.04 -12.59
CA LEU A 140 -11.17 -6.33 -13.70
C LEU A 140 -10.34 -5.15 -14.23
N PHE A 141 -9.41 -4.64 -13.42
CA PHE A 141 -8.68 -3.40 -13.70
C PHE A 141 -7.20 -3.63 -14.02
N LEU A 142 -6.60 -4.69 -13.46
CA LEU A 142 -5.19 -5.04 -13.63
C LEU A 142 -4.86 -5.49 -15.06
N LYS A 143 -3.89 -4.82 -15.69
CA LYS A 143 -3.30 -5.26 -16.96
C LYS A 143 -2.38 -6.47 -16.76
N THR A 144 -2.91 -7.68 -16.93
CA THR A 144 -2.09 -8.90 -16.93
C THR A 144 -1.25 -8.99 -18.20
N SER A 145 0.07 -8.91 -18.11
CA SER A 145 0.99 -9.39 -19.15
C SER A 145 0.93 -10.93 -19.17
N ASN A 146 0.49 -11.52 -20.28
CA ASN A 146 0.35 -12.95 -20.59
C ASN A 146 0.80 -13.99 -19.53
N GLU A 147 -0.19 -14.82 -19.13
CA GLU A 147 -0.14 -16.19 -18.59
C GLU A 147 1.11 -16.68 -17.83
N LYS A 148 1.00 -16.73 -16.49
CA LYS A 148 0.94 -17.99 -15.72
C LYS A 148 0.22 -17.76 -14.39
N GLN A 149 -0.65 -18.71 -14.06
CA GLN A 149 -1.59 -18.81 -12.94
C GLN A 149 -0.89 -18.59 -11.57
N VAL A 150 -1.55 -18.23 -10.47
CA VAL A 150 -2.71 -18.92 -9.87
C VAL A 150 -3.47 -17.97 -8.95
N SER A 151 -4.77 -17.83 -9.21
CA SER A 151 -5.79 -17.56 -8.21
C SER A 151 -5.92 -18.75 -7.27
N ASN A 152 -5.85 -18.52 -5.96
CA ASN A 152 -6.72 -19.17 -4.97
C ASN A 152 -6.51 -18.48 -3.61
N ILE A 153 -7.49 -17.66 -3.23
CA ILE A 153 -7.77 -17.36 -1.84
C ILE A 153 -8.94 -18.27 -1.44
N SER A 154 -8.68 -19.17 -0.49
CA SER A 154 -9.69 -19.58 0.48
C SER A 154 -8.98 -19.90 1.79
N GLU A 155 -9.41 -19.19 2.84
CA GLU A 155 -9.08 -19.39 4.25
C GLU A 155 -9.31 -20.84 4.69
N ILE A 156 -8.41 -21.43 5.49
CA ILE A 156 -8.74 -22.32 6.62
C ILE A 156 -7.66 -22.19 7.71
N ASN A 157 -8.14 -22.06 8.96
CA ASN A 157 -7.43 -22.05 10.25
C ASN A 157 -6.54 -23.27 10.56
N SER A 158 -5.57 -23.02 11.45
CA SER A 158 -4.91 -23.86 12.48
C SER A 158 -4.38 -25.28 12.20
N ASP A 159 -3.15 -25.47 12.69
CA ASP A 159 -2.47 -26.71 13.11
C ASP A 159 -2.36 -27.88 12.12
N ASN A 160 -1.14 -28.21 11.66
CA ASN A 160 -0.20 -29.06 12.41
C ASN A 160 1.15 -29.21 11.67
N LYS A 161 2.18 -29.55 12.45
CA LYS A 161 3.61 -29.73 12.14
C LYS A 161 3.93 -30.69 10.98
N GLU A 162 4.97 -30.37 10.19
CA GLU A 162 6.31 -30.98 10.35
C GLU A 162 7.41 -30.32 9.48
N THR A 163 8.36 -29.71 10.20
CA THR A 163 9.82 -29.85 10.08
C THR A 163 10.48 -29.84 8.69
N LYS A 164 10.91 -28.64 8.28
CA LYS A 164 12.26 -28.44 7.71
C LYS A 164 13.00 -27.46 8.62
N GLU A 165 14.18 -27.86 9.05
CA GLU A 165 15.06 -27.19 10.00
C GLU A 165 15.27 -25.72 9.58
N LYS A 166 14.63 -24.79 10.31
CA LYS A 166 14.79 -23.35 10.10
C LYS A 166 16.06 -22.94 10.85
N ILE A 167 17.06 -22.45 10.11
CA ILE A 167 18.24 -21.76 10.65
C ILE A 167 17.78 -20.84 11.80
N PRO A 168 18.36 -20.97 13.01
CA PRO A 168 17.98 -20.18 14.19
C PRO A 168 17.90 -18.69 13.85
N PHE A 169 16.88 -17.99 14.39
CA PHE A 169 16.68 -16.55 14.14
C PHE A 169 17.95 -15.73 14.43
N GLU A 170 18.69 -16.14 15.47
CA GLU A 170 19.93 -15.55 15.94
C GLU A 170 21.07 -15.63 14.91
N GLU A 171 21.05 -16.62 14.00
CA GLU A 171 22.09 -16.78 12.96
C GLU A 171 21.79 -15.97 11.69
N ARG A 172 20.56 -15.44 11.53
CA ARG A 172 20.15 -14.66 10.34
C ARG A 172 19.97 -13.18 10.61
N ALA A 173 19.96 -12.76 11.87
CA ALA A 173 19.75 -11.39 12.29
C ALA A 173 21.04 -10.76 12.82
N ASN A 174 21.28 -9.49 12.49
CA ASN A 174 22.38 -8.72 13.09
C ASN A 174 21.95 -8.22 14.48
N ALA A 175 22.83 -8.32 15.47
CA ALA A 175 22.57 -7.84 16.83
C ALA A 175 23.09 -6.41 17.04
N TYR A 176 22.31 -5.60 17.75
CA TYR A 176 22.63 -4.24 18.14
C TYR A 176 22.34 -4.00 19.61
N GLN A 177 23.06 -3.07 20.24
CA GLN A 177 22.88 -2.68 21.63
C GLN A 177 22.49 -1.21 21.73
N LEU A 178 21.41 -0.91 22.47
CA LEU A 178 20.99 0.45 22.82
C LEU A 178 20.58 0.45 24.31
N TYR A 179 21.16 1.35 25.12
CA TYR A 179 20.91 1.48 26.56
C TYR A 179 20.95 0.17 27.37
N GLY A 180 21.82 -0.77 27.00
CA GLY A 180 21.94 -2.06 27.69
C GLY A 180 20.93 -3.13 27.25
N GLN A 181 20.04 -2.82 26.32
CA GLN A 181 19.12 -3.76 25.69
C GLN A 181 19.62 -4.19 24.31
N THR A 182 19.32 -5.44 23.93
CA THR A 182 19.71 -6.03 22.64
C THR A 182 18.54 -6.00 21.66
N TYR A 183 18.83 -5.59 20.43
CA TYR A 183 17.93 -5.52 19.30
C TYR A 183 18.46 -6.37 18.16
N TRP A 184 17.56 -6.95 17.36
CA TRP A 184 17.93 -7.81 16.23
C TRP A 184 17.39 -7.21 14.94
N SER A 185 18.25 -6.89 13.96
CA SER A 185 17.81 -6.45 12.64
C SER A 185 17.78 -7.61 11.67
N LEU A 186 16.69 -7.75 10.92
CA LEU A 186 16.61 -8.63 9.77
C LEU A 186 16.46 -7.79 8.49
N GLN A 187 17.33 -8.02 7.51
CA GLN A 187 17.20 -7.41 6.20
C GLN A 187 16.23 -8.22 5.34
N LYS A 188 15.33 -7.52 4.67
CA LYS A 188 14.46 -8.08 3.63
C LYS A 188 14.48 -7.10 2.46
N ASP A 189 15.03 -7.56 1.34
CA ASP A 189 15.33 -6.71 0.18
C ASP A 189 16.24 -5.54 0.59
N ASP A 190 15.83 -4.30 0.32
CA ASP A 190 16.56 -3.09 0.74
C ASP A 190 16.12 -2.55 2.12
N ASN A 191 15.15 -3.19 2.79
CA ASN A 191 14.58 -2.71 4.05
C ASN A 191 15.09 -3.53 5.25
N TYR A 192 14.96 -2.95 6.46
CA TYR A 192 15.28 -3.67 7.70
C TYR A 192 14.10 -3.66 8.66
N THR A 193 13.90 -4.76 9.37
CA THR A 193 13.00 -4.81 10.52
C THR A 193 13.83 -5.06 11.77
N ILE A 194 13.66 -4.21 12.78
CA ILE A 194 14.29 -4.32 14.08
C ILE A 194 13.32 -4.99 15.03
N PHE A 195 13.81 -6.00 15.74
CA PHE A 195 13.06 -6.77 16.70
C PHE A 195 13.64 -6.65 18.11
N THR A 196 12.80 -6.86 19.11
CA THR A 196 13.18 -7.22 20.48
C THR A 196 12.82 -8.70 20.75
N ASP A 197 13.13 -9.18 21.95
CA ASP A 197 12.77 -10.52 22.45
C ASP A 197 13.17 -11.68 21.50
N LYS A 198 14.35 -11.55 20.87
CA LYS A 198 14.89 -12.51 19.89
C LYS A 198 13.96 -12.73 18.68
N GLY A 199 13.42 -11.65 18.12
CA GLY A 199 12.64 -11.72 16.88
C GLY A 199 11.14 -11.87 17.06
N LYS A 200 10.63 -11.79 18.28
CA LYS A 200 9.19 -11.96 18.56
C LYS A 200 8.40 -10.68 18.38
N THR A 201 9.00 -9.54 18.74
CA THR A 201 8.32 -8.25 18.79
C THR A 201 9.02 -7.30 17.84
N ILE A 202 8.28 -6.66 16.95
CA ILE A 202 8.83 -5.61 16.06
C ILE A 202 8.97 -4.34 16.88
N PHE A 203 10.17 -3.78 16.89
CA PHE A 203 10.47 -2.49 17.52
C PHE A 203 10.40 -1.35 16.51
N ALA A 204 10.99 -1.54 15.32
CA ALA A 204 11.01 -0.51 14.28
C ALA A 204 11.16 -1.10 12.89
N ASN A 205 10.68 -0.38 11.87
CA ASN A 205 10.91 -0.67 10.46
C ASN A 205 11.76 0.44 9.83
N LEU A 206 12.70 0.02 8.98
CA LEU A 206 13.55 0.89 8.19
C LEU A 206 13.19 0.66 6.72
N GLU A 207 12.58 1.66 6.11
CA GLU A 207 12.29 1.64 4.67
C GLU A 207 13.33 2.47 3.92
N TYR A 208 13.90 1.91 2.85
CA TYR A 208 14.93 2.60 2.09
C TYR A 208 14.42 3.91 1.48
N ALA A 209 15.06 5.02 1.84
CA ALA A 209 14.71 6.38 1.42
C ALA A 209 15.64 6.91 0.30
N GLY A 210 16.65 6.13 -0.10
CA GLY A 210 17.64 6.52 -1.11
C GLY A 210 18.98 6.95 -0.51
N GLN A 211 20.05 6.86 -1.32
CA GLN A 211 21.41 7.31 -0.97
C GLN A 211 21.96 6.72 0.35
N GLY A 212 21.59 5.49 0.69
CA GLY A 212 22.03 4.82 1.92
C GLY A 212 21.30 5.27 3.20
N SER A 213 20.21 6.04 3.05
CA SER A 213 19.34 6.46 4.15
C SER A 213 18.02 5.68 4.15
N TYR A 214 17.37 5.66 5.30
CA TYR A 214 16.13 4.93 5.58
C TYR A 214 15.18 5.82 6.36
N SER A 215 13.87 5.69 6.15
CA SER A 215 12.91 6.19 7.13
C SER A 215 12.82 5.21 8.29
N PHE A 216 12.95 5.70 9.51
CA PHE A 216 12.80 4.94 10.73
C PHE A 216 11.40 5.15 11.31
N ASP A 217 10.63 4.08 11.41
CA ASP A 217 9.27 4.08 11.97
C ASP A 217 9.23 3.12 13.17
N SER A 218 8.88 3.65 14.34
CA SER A 218 8.70 2.87 15.57
C SER A 218 7.49 3.39 16.34
N ALA A 219 7.10 2.71 17.42
CA ALA A 219 5.93 3.12 18.21
C ALA A 219 6.02 4.57 18.73
N ASP A 220 7.21 5.01 19.13
CA ASP A 220 7.42 6.29 19.82
C ASP A 220 8.28 7.28 19.03
N ILE A 221 9.02 6.79 18.03
CA ILE A 221 10.05 7.55 17.32
C ILE A 221 9.89 7.36 15.82
N ASP A 222 9.70 8.47 15.11
CA ASP A 222 9.79 8.57 13.66
C ASP A 222 10.98 9.43 13.27
N GLY A 223 11.78 8.98 12.31
CA GLY A 223 13.04 9.67 12.00
C GLY A 223 13.73 9.21 10.72
N LEU A 224 14.94 9.71 10.54
CA LEU A 224 15.86 9.29 9.50
C LEU A 224 16.87 8.31 10.10
N ALA A 225 17.06 7.17 9.44
CA ALA A 225 18.04 6.17 9.80
C ALA A 225 19.13 6.04 8.73
N PHE A 226 20.35 5.72 9.16
CA PHE A 226 21.45 5.34 8.27
C PHE A 226 22.48 4.49 9.02
N PHE A 227 23.28 3.73 8.29
CA PHE A 227 24.37 2.95 8.87
C PHE A 227 25.69 3.72 8.77
N ASP A 228 26.44 3.81 9.87
CA ASP A 228 27.77 4.41 9.87
C ASP A 228 28.83 3.47 9.28
N ALA A 229 30.08 3.94 9.17
CA ALA A 229 31.18 3.15 8.62
C ALA A 229 31.54 1.89 9.46
N ASN A 230 31.14 1.84 10.72
CA ASN A 230 31.32 0.69 11.61
C ASN A 230 30.12 -0.26 11.55
N GLY A 231 29.08 0.09 10.79
CA GLY A 231 27.84 -0.66 10.68
C GLY A 231 26.88 -0.44 11.85
N ASN A 232 27.09 0.59 12.69
CA ASN A 232 26.11 0.98 13.70
C ASN A 232 24.91 1.63 13.01
N LEU A 233 23.72 1.38 13.55
CA LEU A 233 22.51 2.04 13.08
C LEU A 233 22.32 3.37 13.84
N ILE A 234 22.31 4.46 13.10
CA ILE A 234 22.04 5.81 13.60
C ILE A 234 20.61 6.18 13.25
N VAL A 235 19.88 6.73 14.22
CA VAL A 235 18.51 7.26 14.03
C VAL A 235 18.47 8.70 14.51
N GLU A 236 18.11 9.62 13.62
CA GLU A 236 17.89 11.03 13.90
C GLU A 236 16.39 11.33 13.88
N TYR A 237 15.86 11.89 14.97
CA TYR A 237 14.43 12.13 15.13
C TYR A 237 14.17 13.45 15.85
N LEU A 238 13.01 14.04 15.60
CA LEU A 238 12.61 15.28 16.27
C LEU A 238 11.92 14.92 17.59
N ALA A 239 12.52 15.29 18.73
CA ALA A 239 11.91 15.06 20.03
C ALA A 239 10.77 16.05 20.25
N LYS A 240 9.56 15.53 20.51
CA LYS A 240 8.33 16.32 20.70
C LYS A 240 8.41 17.37 21.83
N GLU A 241 9.37 17.23 22.75
CA GLU A 241 9.50 18.08 23.93
C GLU A 241 10.60 19.16 23.81
N GLU A 242 11.54 19.04 22.88
CA GLU A 242 12.74 19.91 22.85
C GLU A 242 12.93 20.72 21.56
N ASP A 243 12.11 20.51 20.51
CA ASP A 243 12.25 21.12 19.18
C ASP A 243 13.68 20.99 18.60
N THR A 244 14.43 19.99 19.08
CA THR A 244 15.79 19.67 18.66
C THR A 244 15.84 18.25 18.11
N VAL A 245 16.67 18.07 17.07
CA VAL A 245 16.99 16.74 16.54
C VAL A 245 17.79 15.97 17.57
N GLN A 246 17.25 14.84 18.01
CA GLN A 246 17.89 13.88 18.90
C GLN A 246 18.43 12.71 18.08
N LYS A 247 19.44 12.04 18.62
CA LYS A 247 20.13 10.92 17.95
C LYS A 247 20.14 9.68 18.83
N LEU A 248 19.70 8.55 18.29
CA LEU A 248 19.93 7.22 18.84
C LEU A 248 21.04 6.51 18.07
N GLU A 249 21.87 5.77 18.80
CA GLU A 249 22.95 4.94 18.25
C GLU A 249 22.76 3.50 18.72
N PHE A 250 22.36 2.64 17.80
CA PHE A 250 22.31 1.20 17.97
C PHE A 250 23.69 0.63 17.61
N LYS A 251 24.44 0.21 18.63
CA LYS A 251 25.82 -0.27 18.45
C LYS A 251 25.83 -1.71 17.98
N LYS A 252 26.41 -1.98 16.82
CA LYS A 252 26.52 -3.34 16.27
C LYS A 252 27.37 -4.21 17.22
N GLN A 253 26.93 -5.44 17.47
CA GLN A 253 27.62 -6.44 18.29
C GLN A 253 28.43 -7.42 17.43
#